data_AF-A0A950SDV9-F1
#
_entry.id   AF-A0A950SDV9-F1
#
_cell.length_a   1.000
_cell.length_b   1.000
_cell.length_c   1.000
_cell.angle_alpha   90.00
_cell.angle_beta   90.00
_cell.angle_gamma   90.00
#
_symmetry.space_group_name_H-M   'P 1'
#
loop_
_entity.id
_entity.type
_entity.pdbx_description
1 polymer ?
#
loop_
_entity_poly.entity_id
_entity_poly.type
_entity_poly.pdbx_seq_one_letter_code
_entity_poly.pdbx_strand_id
1 'polypeptide(L)'
;MATTRATTAEAAAVEPPTGAPPTDTVTPTITHYQQVAAEFMAALDEIAKIIPKLEAAHVSTANLVRSRLNVPNEFLATVTAAVEQTPELQAVNKLNVNDARDTLQFLDAFRPVRDKVDAFAKNLKHTMDSRKATLATQSLQVYDIAKGVARDPNSATVAALVANMKRDLGRRGRPKTPAALKKVVPAPGIGVPTPRLLPTVDHEGAGS
;
A
#
# COMPACT_ATOMS: atom_id res chain seq x y z
N MET A 1 -41.87 76.41 -33.18
CA MET A 1 -40.62 76.23 -32.40
C MET A 1 -40.34 74.74 -32.27
N ALA A 2 -39.14 74.32 -32.69
CA ALA A 2 -38.37 73.11 -32.33
C ALA A 2 -39.07 71.73 -32.20
N THR A 3 -39.03 70.93 -33.28
CA THR A 3 -38.09 69.81 -33.52
C THR A 3 -37.87 68.69 -32.45
N THR A 4 -38.24 67.44 -32.83
CA THR A 4 -37.46 66.15 -32.70
C THR A 4 -37.56 65.36 -31.37
N ARG A 5 -37.65 64.00 -31.26
CA ARG A 5 -37.51 62.78 -32.11
C ARG A 5 -38.09 61.56 -31.34
N ALA A 6 -38.45 60.48 -32.05
CA ALA A 6 -38.42 59.04 -31.67
C ALA A 6 -39.57 58.31 -32.41
N THR A 7 -39.48 57.12 -33.01
CA THR A 7 -38.45 56.09 -33.16
C THR A 7 -38.96 55.15 -34.26
N THR A 8 -38.10 54.76 -35.19
CA THR A 8 -38.31 53.65 -36.14
C THR A 8 -37.63 52.40 -35.59
N ALA A 9 -38.35 51.28 -35.57
CA ALA A 9 -37.86 49.90 -35.61
C ALA A 9 -39.08 49.06 -36.02
N GLU A 10 -39.30 48.67 -37.27
CA GLU A 10 -38.53 47.78 -38.16
C GLU A 10 -38.15 46.43 -37.54
N ALA A 11 -38.58 45.39 -38.25
CA ALA A 11 -38.80 44.03 -37.82
C ALA A 11 -37.54 43.15 -37.88
N ALA A 12 -37.41 42.22 -36.94
CA ALA A 12 -36.68 40.97 -37.08
C ALA A 12 -37.25 40.01 -36.01
N ALA A 13 -37.93 38.95 -36.42
CA ALA A 13 -37.37 37.61 -36.61
C ALA A 13 -37.52 36.73 -35.35
N VAL A 14 -38.18 35.59 -35.55
CA VAL A 14 -38.41 34.52 -34.58
C VAL A 14 -37.08 33.83 -34.27
N GLU A 15 -36.68 33.81 -32.99
CA GLU A 15 -35.72 32.82 -32.46
C GLU A 15 -36.32 32.14 -31.21
N PRO A 16 -36.27 30.80 -31.10
CA PRO A 16 -36.62 30.07 -29.89
C PRO A 16 -35.58 30.32 -28.79
N PRO A 17 -35.95 30.26 -27.49
CA PRO A 17 -34.99 30.41 -26.40
C PRO A 17 -33.99 29.26 -26.45
N THR A 18 -32.78 29.55 -26.92
CA THR A 18 -31.61 28.66 -26.80
C THR A 18 -31.19 28.68 -25.33
N GLY A 19 -31.85 27.84 -24.52
CA GLY A 19 -31.40 27.48 -23.19
C GLY A 19 -30.22 26.52 -23.30
N ALA A 20 -29.03 27.06 -23.55
CA ALA A 20 -27.80 26.32 -23.25
C ALA A 20 -27.74 26.13 -21.72
N PRO A 21 -27.62 24.90 -21.20
CA PRO A 21 -27.39 24.72 -19.77
C PRO A 21 -26.07 25.41 -19.39
N PRO A 22 -25.98 26.10 -18.25
CA PRO A 22 -24.71 26.59 -17.75
C PRO A 22 -23.78 25.38 -17.58
N THR A 23 -22.69 25.36 -18.34
CA THR A 23 -21.54 24.49 -18.04
C THR A 23 -20.89 25.04 -16.78
N ASP A 24 -21.45 24.67 -15.64
CA ASP A 24 -20.76 24.75 -14.36
C ASP A 24 -19.62 23.74 -14.43
N THR A 25 -18.46 24.20 -14.89
CA THR A 25 -17.19 23.50 -14.68
C THR A 25 -16.92 23.52 -13.17
N VAL A 26 -17.47 22.52 -12.47
CA VAL A 26 -17.17 22.24 -11.07
C VAL A 26 -15.67 21.99 -11.00
N THR A 27 -14.92 23.03 -10.68
CA THR A 27 -13.50 22.93 -10.37
C THR A 27 -13.44 22.05 -9.12
N PRO A 28 -12.76 20.89 -9.15
CA PRO A 28 -12.77 19.99 -8.01
C PRO A 28 -12.21 20.74 -6.81
N THR A 29 -13.05 20.92 -5.79
CA THR A 29 -12.62 21.47 -4.51
C THR A 29 -11.50 20.57 -4.01
N ILE A 30 -10.28 21.10 -4.01
CA ILE A 30 -9.12 20.40 -3.45
C ILE A 30 -9.52 20.02 -2.02
N THR A 31 -9.67 18.72 -1.78
CA THR A 31 -10.10 18.22 -0.48
C THR A 31 -9.01 18.56 0.54
N HIS A 32 -9.39 18.82 1.80
CA HIS A 32 -8.43 19.14 2.87
C HIS A 32 -7.20 18.19 2.89
N TYR A 33 -7.42 16.89 2.67
CA TYR A 33 -6.35 15.90 2.61
C TYR A 33 -5.41 16.04 1.40
N GLN A 34 -5.88 16.57 0.26
CA GLN A 34 -5.02 16.88 -0.88
C GLN A 34 -4.11 18.07 -0.58
N GLN A 35 -4.59 19.07 0.16
CA GLN A 35 -3.75 20.20 0.59
C GLN A 35 -2.66 19.74 1.56
N VAL A 36 -3.05 18.96 2.57
CA VAL A 36 -2.09 18.38 3.54
C VAL A 36 -1.08 17.46 2.86
N ALA A 37 -1.49 16.66 1.88
CA ALA A 37 -0.58 15.81 1.12
C ALA A 37 0.40 16.65 0.28
N ALA A 38 -0.04 17.74 -0.34
CA ALA A 38 0.81 18.65 -1.10
C ALA A 38 1.86 19.33 -0.21
N GLU A 39 1.45 19.82 0.96
CA GLU A 39 2.35 20.40 1.96
C GLU A 39 3.38 19.37 2.45
N PHE A 40 2.94 18.14 2.72
CA PHE A 40 3.83 17.06 3.12
C PHE A 40 4.85 16.68 2.02
N MET A 41 4.43 16.64 0.76
CA MET A 41 5.35 16.41 -0.37
C MET A 41 6.39 17.53 -0.48
N ALA A 42 5.97 18.80 -0.36
CA ALA A 42 6.91 19.92 -0.37
C ALA A 42 7.93 19.84 0.78
N ALA A 43 7.49 19.42 1.97
CA ALA A 43 8.41 19.20 3.10
C ALA A 43 9.42 18.08 2.82
N LEU A 44 9.02 16.98 2.16
CA LEU A 44 9.95 15.93 1.75
C LEU A 44 10.97 16.43 0.72
N ASP A 45 10.55 17.28 -0.21
CA ASP A 45 11.46 17.89 -1.18
C ASP A 45 12.48 18.81 -0.51
N GLU A 46 12.08 19.57 0.52
CA GLU A 46 13.02 20.37 1.33
C GLU A 46 14.00 19.48 2.12
N ILE A 47 13.51 18.38 2.70
CA ILE A 47 14.38 17.40 3.38
C ILE A 47 15.38 16.78 2.40
N ALA A 48 14.95 16.48 1.17
CA ALA A 48 15.80 15.90 0.14
C ALA A 48 17.00 16.81 -0.21
N LYS A 49 16.83 18.14 -0.15
CA LYS A 49 17.91 19.11 -0.39
C LYS A 49 18.99 19.12 0.70
N ILE A 50 18.66 18.65 1.91
CA ILE A 50 19.60 18.61 3.03
C ILE A 50 20.55 17.41 2.90
N ILE A 51 20.13 16.34 2.23
CA ILE A 51 20.92 15.11 2.11
C ILE A 51 22.05 15.33 1.10
N PRO A 52 23.33 15.24 1.54
CA PRO A 52 24.46 15.39 0.63
C PRO A 52 24.43 14.27 -0.43
N LYS A 53 24.67 14.64 -1.70
CA LYS A 53 24.81 13.69 -2.83
C LYS A 53 23.65 12.70 -2.97
N LEU A 54 22.40 13.14 -2.74
CA LEU A 54 21.23 12.29 -2.95
C LEU A 54 21.07 11.95 -4.45
N GLU A 55 21.33 10.70 -4.80
CA GLU A 55 21.15 10.19 -6.17
C GLU A 55 19.77 9.56 -6.35
N ALA A 56 19.06 9.95 -7.41
CA ALA A 56 17.86 9.25 -7.83
C ALA A 56 18.22 7.86 -8.37
N ALA A 57 17.46 6.83 -7.98
CA ALA A 57 17.69 5.48 -8.48
C ALA A 57 17.54 5.44 -10.01
N HIS A 58 18.65 5.20 -10.72
CA HIS A 58 18.63 5.04 -12.17
C HIS A 58 18.50 3.56 -12.56
N VAL A 59 17.59 3.24 -13.47
CA VAL A 59 17.29 1.84 -13.85
C VAL A 59 18.51 1.09 -14.40
N SER A 60 19.46 1.79 -15.03
CA SER A 60 20.69 1.18 -15.56
C SER A 60 21.73 0.85 -14.49
N THR A 61 21.77 1.58 -13.38
CA THR A 61 22.73 1.37 -12.28
C THR A 61 22.15 0.48 -11.18
N ALA A 62 20.82 0.33 -11.12
CA ALA A 62 20.12 -0.45 -10.10
C ALA A 62 20.62 -1.90 -9.97
N ASN A 63 20.88 -2.59 -11.09
CA ASN A 63 21.39 -3.96 -11.08
C ASN A 63 22.82 -4.05 -10.51
N LEU A 64 23.68 -3.10 -10.90
CA LEU A 64 25.05 -3.01 -10.39
C LEU A 64 25.04 -2.75 -8.89
N VAL A 65 24.27 -1.75 -8.43
CA VAL A 65 24.12 -1.43 -7.01
C VAL A 65 23.65 -2.67 -6.25
N ARG A 66 22.58 -3.31 -6.70
CA ARG A 66 22.03 -4.51 -6.06
C ARG A 66 23.06 -5.64 -5.91
N SER A 67 23.91 -5.85 -6.93
CA SER A 67 24.95 -6.88 -6.90
C SER A 67 26.07 -6.60 -5.89
N ARG A 68 26.31 -5.32 -5.53
CA ARG A 68 27.40 -4.90 -4.64
C ARG A 68 26.96 -4.60 -3.20
N LEU A 69 25.66 -4.47 -2.95
CA LEU A 69 25.11 -4.22 -1.60
C LEU A 69 25.33 -5.36 -0.59
N ASN A 70 25.68 -6.56 -1.04
CA ASN A 70 25.94 -7.69 -0.14
C ASN A 70 27.35 -7.67 0.49
N VAL A 71 28.19 -6.70 0.12
CA VAL A 71 29.53 -6.57 0.71
C VAL A 71 29.40 -5.95 2.12
N PRO A 72 29.92 -6.59 3.18
CA PRO A 72 29.83 -6.06 4.53
C PRO A 72 30.62 -4.75 4.70
N ASN A 73 30.07 -3.79 5.45
CA ASN A 73 30.76 -2.53 5.77
C ASN A 73 32.10 -2.78 6.50
N GLU A 74 32.17 -3.78 7.40
CA GLU A 74 33.40 -4.18 8.10
C GLU A 74 34.52 -4.60 7.13
N PHE A 75 34.16 -5.29 6.04
CA PHE A 75 35.11 -5.66 5.00
C PHE A 75 35.62 -4.40 4.28
N LEU A 76 34.73 -3.46 3.94
CA LEU A 76 35.10 -2.19 3.31
C LEU A 76 36.02 -1.36 4.22
N ALA A 77 35.74 -1.31 5.52
CA ALA A 77 36.59 -0.64 6.51
C ALA A 77 37.98 -1.30 6.60
N THR A 78 38.03 -2.63 6.65
CA THR A 78 39.29 -3.40 6.72
C THR A 78 40.14 -3.16 5.47
N VAL A 79 39.54 -3.22 4.27
CA VAL A 79 40.25 -2.95 3.01
C VAL A 79 40.76 -1.52 2.95
N THR A 80 39.95 -0.55 3.40
CA THR A 80 40.36 0.86 3.45
C THR A 80 41.57 1.06 4.37
N ALA A 81 41.55 0.44 5.55
CA ALA A 81 42.67 0.48 6.49
C ALA A 81 43.92 -0.23 5.93
N ALA A 82 43.76 -1.36 5.24
CA ALA A 82 44.88 -2.08 4.62
C ALA A 82 45.56 -1.26 3.50
N VAL A 83 44.77 -0.57 2.67
CA VAL A 83 45.30 0.35 1.64
C VAL A 83 46.02 1.54 2.28
N GLU A 84 45.51 2.07 3.40
CA GLU A 84 46.16 3.16 4.11
C GLU A 84 47.51 2.76 4.74
N GLN A 85 47.61 1.54 5.26
CA GLN A 85 48.82 1.05 5.93
C GLN A 85 49.89 0.54 4.95
N THR A 86 49.52 0.21 3.71
CA THR A 86 50.42 -0.44 2.74
C THR A 86 50.68 0.47 1.54
N PRO A 87 51.85 1.12 1.45
CA PRO A 87 52.16 2.05 0.34
C PRO A 87 52.09 1.39 -1.04
N GLU A 88 52.41 0.10 -1.14
CA GLU A 88 52.32 -0.66 -2.40
C GLU A 88 50.88 -0.74 -2.93
N LEU A 89 49.88 -0.83 -2.03
CA LEU A 89 48.46 -0.84 -2.40
C LEU A 89 47.97 0.56 -2.77
N GLN A 90 48.54 1.62 -2.17
CA GLN A 90 48.24 3.00 -2.55
C GLN A 90 48.72 3.30 -3.97
N ALA A 91 49.86 2.75 -4.38
CA ALA A 91 50.41 2.96 -5.73
C ALA A 91 49.46 2.51 -6.85
N VAL A 92 48.54 1.57 -6.57
CA VAL A 92 47.55 1.07 -7.53
C VAL A 92 46.45 2.12 -7.82
N ASN A 93 46.25 3.12 -6.95
CA ASN A 93 45.32 4.25 -7.14
C ASN A 93 43.88 3.85 -7.53
N LYS A 94 43.42 2.66 -7.13
CA LYS A 94 42.04 2.18 -7.43
C LYS A 94 41.01 2.55 -6.37
N LEU A 95 41.45 2.86 -5.14
CA LEU A 95 40.60 3.22 -4.02
C LEU A 95 41.11 4.54 -3.44
N ASN A 96 40.23 5.55 -3.39
CA ASN A 96 40.51 6.79 -2.68
C ASN A 96 40.13 6.60 -1.21
N VAL A 97 41.13 6.61 -0.32
CA VAL A 97 40.95 6.35 1.12
C VAL A 97 40.05 7.40 1.77
N ASN A 98 40.16 8.67 1.35
CA ASN A 98 39.35 9.76 1.90
C ASN A 98 37.88 9.59 1.54
N ASP A 99 37.58 9.29 0.27
CA ASP A 99 36.20 9.06 -0.19
C ASP A 99 35.59 7.80 0.44
N ALA A 100 36.40 6.75 0.63
CA ALA A 100 35.95 5.52 1.27
C ALA A 100 35.57 5.75 2.74
N ARG A 101 36.36 6.54 3.48
CA ARG A 101 36.03 6.94 4.86
C ARG A 101 34.78 7.81 4.95
N ASP A 102 34.68 8.83 4.09
CA ASP A 102 33.49 9.70 4.00
C ASP A 102 32.22 8.87 3.73
N THR A 103 32.31 7.90 2.81
CA THR A 103 31.20 7.00 2.47
C THR A 103 30.80 6.12 3.65
N LEU A 104 31.74 5.52 4.36
CA LEU A 104 31.44 4.68 5.53
C LEU A 104 30.78 5.50 6.66
N GLN A 105 31.29 6.70 6.92
CA GLN A 105 30.72 7.60 7.91
C GLN A 105 29.30 8.05 7.53
N PHE A 106 29.07 8.33 6.24
CA PHE A 106 27.73 8.62 5.72
C PHE A 106 26.78 7.45 5.94
N LEU A 107 27.18 6.22 5.58
CA LEU A 107 26.34 5.03 5.74
C LEU A 107 25.92 4.81 7.20
N ASP A 108 26.86 4.97 8.14
CA ASP A 108 26.59 4.78 9.57
C ASP A 108 25.70 5.89 10.13
N ALA A 109 25.92 7.14 9.74
CA ALA A 109 25.13 8.29 10.19
C ALA A 109 23.68 8.26 9.66
N PHE A 110 23.48 7.82 8.41
CA PHE A 110 22.18 7.81 7.76
C PHE A 110 21.37 6.53 7.98
N ARG A 111 21.97 5.45 8.49
CA ARG A 111 21.26 4.22 8.87
C ARG A 111 20.05 4.46 9.79
N PRO A 112 20.17 5.16 10.95
CA PRO A 112 19.02 5.43 11.80
C PRO A 112 17.99 6.36 11.15
N VAL A 113 18.41 7.23 10.23
CA VAL A 113 17.48 8.10 9.47
C VAL A 113 16.61 7.25 8.55
N ARG A 114 17.22 6.34 7.81
CA ARG A 114 16.50 5.37 6.97
C ARG A 114 15.53 4.53 7.79
N ASP A 115 15.99 3.97 8.91
CA ASP A 115 15.15 3.12 9.77
C ASP A 115 13.91 3.87 10.26
N LYS A 116 14.06 5.15 10.62
CA LYS A 116 12.94 6.03 10.99
C LYS A 116 11.98 6.28 9.83
N VAL A 117 12.49 6.53 8.61
CA VAL A 117 11.66 6.73 7.42
C VAL A 117 10.88 5.46 7.07
N ASP A 118 11.53 4.29 7.16
CA ASP A 118 10.88 2.99 6.92
C ASP A 118 9.79 2.70 7.96
N ALA A 119 10.05 3.02 9.24
CA ALA A 119 9.04 2.93 10.30
C ALA A 119 7.86 3.87 10.07
N PHE A 120 8.14 5.12 9.67
CA PHE A 120 7.11 6.10 9.32
C PHE A 120 6.25 5.62 8.16
N ALA A 121 6.85 5.12 7.07
CA ALA A 121 6.13 4.61 5.92
C ALA A 121 5.19 3.44 6.29
N LYS A 122 5.66 2.53 7.16
CA LYS A 122 4.82 1.43 7.70
C LYS A 122 3.64 1.95 8.52
N ASN A 123 3.88 2.94 9.38
CA ASN A 123 2.83 3.54 10.21
C ASN A 123 1.80 4.30 9.37
N LEU A 124 2.23 5.04 8.34
CA LEU A 124 1.35 5.72 7.41
C LEU A 124 0.47 4.73 6.65
N LYS A 125 1.08 3.68 6.09
CA LYS A 125 0.35 2.59 5.43
C LYS A 125 -0.67 1.96 6.36
N HIS A 126 -0.27 1.61 7.58
CA HIS A 126 -1.17 1.05 8.58
C HIS A 126 -2.35 1.98 8.90
N THR A 127 -2.11 3.29 9.01
CA THR A 127 -3.17 4.29 9.26
C THR A 127 -4.17 4.34 8.10
N MET A 128 -3.69 4.33 6.86
CA MET A 128 -4.56 4.29 5.67
C MET A 128 -5.40 3.01 5.63
N ASP A 129 -4.76 1.87 5.86
CA ASP A 129 -5.43 0.56 5.85
C ASP A 129 -6.46 0.45 6.99
N SER A 130 -6.14 0.96 8.18
CA SER A 130 -7.05 1.02 9.33
C SER A 130 -8.28 1.90 9.03
N ARG A 131 -8.08 3.11 8.52
CA ARG A 131 -9.18 4.01 8.13
C ARG A 131 -10.07 3.37 7.06
N LYS A 132 -9.47 2.71 6.07
CA LYS A 132 -10.19 1.96 5.04
C LYS A 132 -10.99 0.80 5.61
N ALA A 133 -10.42 0.03 6.55
CA ALA A 133 -11.08 -1.10 7.18
C ALA A 133 -12.31 -0.67 8.00
N THR A 134 -12.20 0.43 8.74
CA THR A 134 -13.35 1.03 9.47
C THR A 134 -14.46 1.44 8.52
N LEU A 135 -14.11 2.18 7.44
CA LEU A 135 -15.08 2.60 6.43
C LEU A 135 -15.76 1.40 5.75
N ALA A 136 -14.99 0.36 5.42
CA ALA A 136 -15.52 -0.86 4.82
C ALA A 136 -16.48 -1.59 5.78
N THR A 137 -16.14 -1.66 7.06
CA THR A 137 -17.01 -2.27 8.09
C THR A 137 -18.34 -1.54 8.20
N GLN A 138 -18.30 -0.21 8.31
CA GLN A 138 -19.50 0.63 8.37
C GLN A 138 -20.34 0.49 7.08
N SER A 139 -19.70 0.50 5.92
CA SER A 139 -20.38 0.35 4.63
C SER A 139 -21.06 -1.01 4.48
N LEU A 140 -20.43 -2.09 4.96
CA LEU A 140 -21.03 -3.43 4.97
C LEU A 140 -22.23 -3.51 5.91
N GLN A 141 -22.17 -2.88 7.09
CA GLN A 141 -23.30 -2.79 8.01
C GLN A 141 -24.49 -2.06 7.38
N VAL A 142 -24.24 -0.91 6.73
CA VAL A 142 -25.29 -0.17 6.01
C VAL A 142 -25.90 -1.02 4.90
N TYR A 143 -25.07 -1.74 4.14
CA TYR A 143 -25.56 -2.67 3.11
C TYR A 143 -26.41 -3.81 3.69
N ASP A 144 -26.04 -4.37 4.84
CA ASP A 144 -26.80 -5.41 5.51
C ASP A 144 -28.17 -4.90 5.99
N ILE A 145 -28.22 -3.69 6.55
CA ILE A 145 -29.47 -3.02 6.92
C ILE A 145 -30.32 -2.75 5.68
N ALA A 146 -29.72 -2.19 4.61
CA ALA A 146 -30.42 -1.89 3.36
C ALA A 146 -31.02 -3.15 2.71
N LYS A 147 -30.32 -4.29 2.74
CA LYS A 147 -30.87 -5.58 2.32
C LYS A 147 -32.07 -6.01 3.16
N GLY A 148 -32.05 -5.76 4.46
CA GLY A 148 -33.17 -6.04 5.35
C GLY A 148 -34.40 -5.21 4.99
N VAL A 149 -34.21 -3.91 4.82
CA VAL A 149 -35.27 -2.96 4.42
C VAL A 149 -35.85 -3.32 3.05
N ALA A 150 -35.00 -3.63 2.07
CA ALA A 150 -35.42 -3.97 0.70
C ALA A 150 -36.33 -5.21 0.57
N ARG A 151 -36.56 -5.95 1.65
CA ARG A 151 -37.52 -7.06 1.68
C ARG A 151 -38.97 -6.59 1.83
N ASP A 152 -39.19 -5.36 2.31
CA ASP A 152 -40.53 -4.78 2.41
C ASP A 152 -41.02 -4.40 1.00
N PRO A 153 -42.19 -4.91 0.56
CA PRO A 153 -42.75 -4.57 -0.76
C PRO A 153 -42.96 -3.07 -0.98
N ASN A 154 -43.05 -2.26 0.08
CA ASN A 154 -43.20 -0.81 -0.01
C ASN A 154 -41.88 -0.05 -0.26
N SER A 155 -40.73 -0.74 -0.34
CA SER A 155 -39.39 -0.13 -0.37
C SER A 155 -38.62 -0.33 -1.70
N ALA A 156 -39.31 -0.22 -2.84
CA ALA A 156 -38.75 -0.47 -4.17
C ALA A 156 -37.47 0.35 -4.50
N THR A 157 -37.35 1.58 -3.99
CA THR A 157 -36.17 2.43 -4.18
C THR A 157 -34.92 1.87 -3.50
N VAL A 158 -35.07 1.30 -2.29
CA VAL A 158 -33.96 0.70 -1.53
C VAL A 158 -33.52 -0.60 -2.19
N ALA A 159 -34.45 -1.38 -2.75
CA ALA A 159 -34.12 -2.59 -3.51
C ALA A 159 -33.23 -2.31 -4.73
N ALA A 160 -33.52 -1.25 -5.48
CA ALA A 160 -32.69 -0.82 -6.61
C ALA A 160 -31.28 -0.38 -6.15
N LEU A 161 -31.19 0.35 -5.03
CA LEU A 161 -29.90 0.77 -4.43
C LEU A 161 -29.05 -0.44 -4.00
N VAL A 162 -29.66 -1.42 -3.35
CA VAL A 162 -28.99 -2.67 -2.93
C VAL A 162 -28.46 -3.45 -4.13
N ALA A 163 -29.17 -3.46 -5.27
CA ALA A 163 -28.69 -4.10 -6.49
C ALA A 163 -27.41 -3.45 -7.02
N ASN A 164 -27.34 -2.12 -7.02
CA ASN A 164 -26.13 -1.36 -7.37
C ASN A 164 -24.98 -1.65 -6.40
N MET A 165 -25.23 -1.58 -5.08
CA MET A 165 -24.23 -1.91 -4.07
C MET A 165 -23.71 -3.33 -4.21
N LYS A 166 -24.59 -4.30 -4.50
CA LYS A 166 -24.21 -5.71 -4.71
C LYS A 166 -23.31 -5.89 -5.93
N ARG A 167 -23.60 -5.17 -7.03
CA ARG A 167 -22.76 -5.14 -8.24
C ARG A 167 -21.37 -4.59 -7.90
N ASP A 168 -21.31 -3.47 -7.22
CA ASP A 168 -20.06 -2.76 -6.90
C ASP A 168 -19.22 -3.49 -5.84
N LEU A 169 -19.87 -4.29 -4.98
CA LEU A 169 -19.18 -5.19 -4.04
C LEU A 169 -18.38 -6.29 -4.77
N GLY A 170 -18.61 -6.50 -6.07
CA GLY A 170 -17.76 -7.33 -6.92
C GLY A 170 -17.65 -8.78 -6.46
N ARG A 171 -18.65 -9.31 -5.74
CA ARG A 171 -18.71 -10.71 -5.29
C ARG A 171 -18.89 -11.65 -6.49
N ARG A 172 -17.86 -11.76 -7.34
CA ARG A 172 -17.65 -12.91 -8.20
C ARG A 172 -17.37 -14.08 -7.26
N GLY A 173 -18.33 -15.00 -7.18
CA GLY A 173 -18.18 -16.20 -6.37
C GLY A 173 -16.84 -16.85 -6.63
N ARG A 174 -16.12 -17.22 -5.56
CA ARG A 174 -14.95 -18.09 -5.66
C ARG A 174 -15.34 -19.26 -6.57
N PRO A 175 -14.64 -19.49 -7.70
CA PRO A 175 -14.95 -20.63 -8.53
C PRO A 175 -14.86 -21.87 -7.63
N LYS A 176 -15.95 -22.62 -7.53
CA LYS A 176 -15.94 -23.92 -6.85
C LYS A 176 -15.02 -24.79 -7.69
N THR A 177 -13.76 -24.90 -7.27
CA THR A 177 -12.86 -25.89 -7.86
C THR A 177 -13.48 -27.26 -7.61
N PRO A 178 -13.52 -28.16 -8.60
CA PRO A 178 -14.14 -29.49 -8.47
C PRO A 178 -13.53 -30.35 -7.35
N ALA A 179 -12.36 -29.96 -6.81
CA ALA A 179 -11.75 -30.57 -5.64
C ALA A 179 -12.59 -30.45 -4.35
N ALA A 180 -13.41 -29.40 -4.22
CA ALA A 180 -14.25 -29.20 -3.02
C ALA A 180 -15.48 -30.12 -2.97
N LEU A 181 -15.88 -30.74 -4.08
CA LEU A 181 -17.02 -31.66 -4.17
C LEU A 181 -16.62 -33.13 -3.93
N LYS A 182 -15.32 -33.46 -3.88
CA LYS A 182 -14.84 -34.86 -3.72
C LYS A 182 -14.56 -35.31 -2.29
N LYS A 183 -14.71 -34.44 -1.28
CA LYS A 183 -14.41 -34.80 0.12
C LYS A 183 -15.67 -34.94 0.97
N VAL A 184 -16.58 -35.82 0.56
CA VAL A 184 -17.51 -36.49 1.49
C VAL A 184 -17.70 -37.93 1.01
N VAL A 185 -16.79 -38.81 1.39
CA VAL A 185 -17.11 -40.23 1.57
C VAL A 185 -16.59 -40.59 2.96
N PRO A 186 -17.45 -40.98 3.92
CA PRO A 186 -17.01 -41.45 5.23
C PRO A 186 -16.39 -42.84 5.08
N ALA A 187 -15.19 -43.02 5.63
CA ALA A 187 -14.53 -44.33 5.69
C ALA A 187 -15.23 -45.21 6.76
N PRO A 188 -15.73 -46.41 6.43
CA PRO A 188 -16.11 -47.39 7.43
C PRO A 188 -14.89 -48.24 7.77
N GLY A 189 -14.42 -48.16 9.01
CA GLY A 189 -13.29 -48.93 9.49
C GLY A 189 -13.17 -48.86 10.99
N ILE A 190 -14.08 -49.52 11.70
CA ILE A 190 -13.98 -49.79 13.14
C ILE A 190 -12.82 -50.78 13.32
N GLY A 191 -11.63 -50.26 13.62
CA GLY A 191 -10.50 -51.03 14.12
C GLY A 191 -10.47 -50.92 15.64
N VAL A 192 -10.78 -52.02 16.31
CA VAL A 192 -10.73 -52.19 17.77
C VAL A 192 -9.30 -51.93 18.28
N PRO A 193 -9.09 -51.16 19.36
CA PRO A 193 -7.77 -51.00 19.95
C PRO A 193 -7.44 -52.22 20.83
N THR A 194 -6.43 -52.99 20.45
CA THR A 194 -5.84 -54.05 21.29
C THR A 194 -5.12 -53.41 22.48
N PRO A 195 -5.39 -53.79 23.74
CA PRO A 195 -4.69 -53.25 24.89
C PRO A 195 -3.27 -53.82 24.99
N ARG A 196 -2.32 -52.91 25.19
CA ARG A 196 -0.89 -53.18 25.42
C ARG A 196 -0.70 -53.74 26.84
N LEU A 197 -0.40 -55.03 26.93
CA LEU A 197 -0.01 -55.68 28.18
C LEU A 197 1.30 -55.07 28.71
N LEU A 198 1.25 -54.57 29.95
CA LEU A 198 2.41 -54.19 30.76
C LEU A 198 3.13 -55.46 31.24
N PRO A 199 4.47 -55.52 31.28
CA PRO A 199 5.17 -56.60 31.97
C PRO A 199 5.03 -56.43 33.49
N THR A 200 4.56 -57.48 34.17
CA THR A 200 4.60 -57.61 35.62
C THR A 200 6.04 -57.82 36.07
N VAL A 201 6.52 -56.91 36.92
CA VAL A 201 7.77 -57.06 37.66
C VAL A 201 7.40 -57.71 38.99
N ASP A 202 7.82 -58.96 39.18
CA ASP A 202 7.83 -59.59 40.50
C ASP A 202 9.26 -59.93 40.89
N HIS A 203 9.64 -59.43 42.07
CA HIS A 203 10.88 -59.66 42.79
C HIS A 203 10.80 -60.93 43.65
N GLU A 204 11.98 -61.46 44.03
CA GLU A 204 12.28 -62.41 45.12
C GLU A 204 11.75 -63.85 44.96
N GLY A 205 12.47 -64.93 45.30
CA GLY A 205 13.74 -65.13 46.03
C GLY A 205 13.86 -66.62 46.44
N ALA A 206 15.03 -66.99 46.99
CA ALA A 206 15.40 -68.29 47.59
C ALA A 206 15.63 -69.46 46.60
N GLY A 207 16.73 -70.21 46.60
CA GLY A 207 17.66 -70.51 47.70
C GLY A 207 17.55 -71.99 48.05
N SER A 208 18.38 -72.84 47.41
CA SER A 208 18.98 -74.09 47.89
C SER A 208 19.72 -74.77 46.74
#